data_AF-A0A519L1M1-F1
#
_entry.id   AF-A0A519L1M1-F1
#
_cell.length_a   1.000
_cell.length_b   1.000
_cell.length_c   1.000
_cell.angle_alpha   90.00
_cell.angle_beta   90.00
_cell.angle_gamma   90.00
#
_symmetry.space_group_name_H-M   'P 1'
#
loop_
_entity.id
_entity.type
_entity.pdbx_description
1 polymer ?
#
loop_
_entity_poly.entity_id
_entity_poly.type
_entity_poly.pdbx_seq_one_letter_code
_entity_poly.pdbx_strand_id
1 'polypeptide(L)'
;MKRSLMTATALCALAFGVAACASMARDAHAGNGVETPQATPVAATEAYPVTADGAAAFVAAAETRLAALSEEAARIQWTRATNITYDTMWLESRINAEVTETQVSLANQAAAFNDVEVPADVRRKLNLLRLGIVLPAPNRPGAANELADITTRLDSTYSVGKFDYQGRQITLDDANVLIADSRDPNETKALYEGWRTISPVMAADYAR
;
A
#
# COMPACT_ATOMS: atom_id res chain seq x y z
N MET A 1 -49.91 -5.92 27.52
CA MET A 1 -48.76 -5.09 27.93
C MET A 1 -48.24 -4.35 26.71
N LYS A 2 -48.60 -3.07 26.54
CA LYS A 2 -48.20 -2.23 25.41
C LYS A 2 -46.86 -1.58 25.74
N ARG A 3 -45.83 -1.81 24.92
CA ARG A 3 -44.53 -1.14 25.04
C ARG A 3 -44.41 -0.11 23.92
N SER A 4 -44.63 1.16 24.26
CA SER A 4 -44.30 2.30 23.40
C SER A 4 -42.81 2.59 23.52
N LEU A 5 -42.07 2.56 22.41
CA LEU A 5 -40.69 3.01 22.33
C LEU A 5 -40.68 4.46 21.84
N MET A 6 -40.26 5.36 22.72
CA MET A 6 -40.04 6.78 22.45
C MET A 6 -38.81 6.95 21.55
N THR A 7 -38.99 7.69 20.46
CA THR A 7 -37.96 8.25 19.60
C THR A 7 -37.22 9.39 20.32
N ALA A 8 -35.91 9.29 20.44
CA ALA A 8 -35.04 10.37 20.92
C ALA A 8 -34.25 10.95 19.73
N THR A 9 -34.66 12.12 19.28
CA THR A 9 -34.00 12.93 18.25
C THR A 9 -32.93 13.79 18.91
N ALA A 10 -31.65 13.56 18.61
CA ALA A 10 -30.56 14.43 19.03
C ALA A 10 -30.25 15.45 17.93
N LEU A 11 -30.59 16.72 18.18
CA LEU A 11 -30.22 17.89 17.37
C LEU A 11 -28.87 18.41 17.85
N CYS A 12 -27.79 18.17 17.10
CA CYS A 12 -26.52 18.87 17.27
C CYS A 12 -26.47 20.06 16.31
N ALA A 13 -26.58 21.27 16.85
CA ALA A 13 -26.33 22.51 16.13
C ALA A 13 -24.82 22.77 16.03
N LEU A 14 -24.27 22.72 14.83
CA LEU A 14 -22.90 23.14 14.50
C LEU A 14 -22.95 24.57 13.94
N ALA A 15 -22.47 25.52 14.73
CA ALA A 15 -22.27 26.90 14.30
C ALA A 15 -20.96 27.01 13.49
N PHE A 16 -21.07 27.42 12.23
CA PHE A 16 -19.94 27.77 11.37
C PHE A 16 -19.42 29.17 11.74
N GLY A 17 -18.20 29.25 12.25
CA GLY A 17 -17.46 30.50 12.41
C GLY A 17 -16.59 30.76 11.18
N VAL A 18 -16.99 31.73 10.36
CA VAL A 18 -16.18 32.30 9.28
C VAL A 18 -15.34 33.43 9.88
N ALA A 19 -14.01 33.31 9.83
CA ALA A 19 -13.10 34.41 10.07
C ALA A 19 -12.11 34.48 8.91
N ALA A 20 -12.42 35.33 7.95
CA ALA A 20 -11.50 35.78 6.93
C ALA A 20 -10.74 36.99 7.47
N CYS A 21 -9.41 36.97 7.36
CA CYS A 21 -8.59 38.18 7.25
C CYS A 21 -7.43 37.88 6.29
N ALA A 22 -7.52 38.51 5.13
CA ALA A 22 -6.44 38.60 4.17
C ALA A 22 -5.42 39.65 4.63
N SER A 23 -4.14 39.34 4.52
CA SER A 23 -3.10 40.35 4.35
C SER A 23 -2.15 39.86 3.26
N MET A 24 -2.16 40.59 2.14
CA MET A 24 -1.15 40.48 1.11
C MET A 24 0.10 41.20 1.56
N ALA A 25 1.24 40.54 1.48
CA ALA A 25 2.53 41.19 1.30
C ALA A 25 3.26 40.43 0.19
N ARG A 26 3.43 41.11 -0.95
CA ARG A 26 4.37 40.73 -1.99
C ARG A 26 5.73 41.32 -1.62
N ASP A 27 6.74 40.47 -1.61
CA ASP A 27 8.10 40.89 -1.95
C ASP A 27 8.66 39.91 -2.99
N ALA A 28 9.27 40.50 -4.02
CA ALA A 28 9.91 39.80 -5.12
C ALA A 28 11.41 40.00 -5.01
N HIS A 29 12.20 38.92 -4.88
CA HIS A 29 13.41 38.74 -5.68
C HIS A 29 14.08 37.37 -5.50
N ALA A 30 14.31 36.72 -6.66
CA ALA A 30 15.49 35.95 -7.08
C ALA A 30 16.14 34.93 -6.12
N GLY A 31 16.11 33.67 -6.55
CA GLY A 31 17.04 32.62 -6.09
C GLY A 31 16.56 31.22 -6.44
N ASN A 32 16.86 30.73 -7.65
CA ASN A 32 16.72 29.31 -7.99
C ASN A 32 17.75 28.49 -7.20
N GLY A 33 17.41 28.13 -5.99
CA GLY A 33 18.02 27.01 -5.26
C GLY A 33 16.98 25.91 -5.16
N VAL A 34 17.14 24.85 -5.96
CA VAL A 34 16.43 23.59 -5.70
C VAL A 34 17.10 22.98 -4.48
N GLU A 35 16.62 23.38 -3.31
CA GLU A 35 17.01 22.77 -2.04
C GLU A 35 16.36 21.39 -2.00
N THR A 36 17.17 20.37 -2.25
CA THR A 36 16.75 18.98 -2.07
C THR A 36 16.45 18.82 -0.58
N PRO A 37 15.24 18.39 -0.16
CA PRO A 37 14.97 18.16 1.26
C PRO A 37 15.97 17.13 1.78
N GLN A 38 16.93 17.59 2.59
CA GLN A 38 17.81 16.67 3.29
C GLN A 38 16.96 15.90 4.29
N ALA A 39 16.97 14.58 4.17
CA ALA A 39 16.35 13.69 5.14
C ALA A 39 17.03 13.90 6.49
N THR A 40 16.36 14.62 7.39
CA THR A 40 16.78 14.71 8.79
C THR A 40 16.76 13.27 9.33
N PRO A 41 17.87 12.77 9.90
CA PRO A 41 17.85 11.49 10.59
C PRO A 41 16.78 11.59 11.68
N VAL A 42 15.77 10.73 11.63
CA VAL A 42 14.79 10.63 12.71
C VAL A 42 15.60 10.21 13.94
N ALA A 43 15.76 11.13 14.88
CA ALA A 43 16.45 10.88 16.13
C ALA A 43 15.86 9.65 16.80
N ALA A 44 16.72 8.81 17.38
CA ALA A 44 16.32 7.67 18.16
C ALA A 44 15.21 8.07 19.13
N THR A 45 14.07 7.38 19.04
CA THR A 45 12.99 7.55 20.00
C THR A 45 13.54 7.15 21.38
N GLU A 46 13.20 7.89 22.44
CA GLU A 46 13.69 7.60 23.82
C GLU A 46 13.51 6.12 24.24
N ALA A 47 12.59 5.40 23.60
CA ALA A 47 12.35 3.97 23.80
C ALA A 47 13.51 3.05 23.40
N TYR A 48 14.35 3.41 22.42
CA TYR A 48 15.43 2.54 21.90
C TYR A 48 16.74 3.34 21.74
N PRO A 49 17.61 3.38 22.77
CA PRO A 49 18.88 4.09 22.67
C PRO A 49 19.77 3.49 21.57
N VAL A 50 20.61 4.31 20.93
CA VAL A 50 21.52 3.89 19.84
C VAL A 50 22.72 3.10 20.40
N THR A 51 22.42 1.92 20.94
CA THR A 51 23.37 0.97 21.55
C THR A 51 23.02 -0.44 21.10
N ALA A 52 23.89 -1.41 21.39
CA ALA A 52 23.63 -2.81 21.03
C ALA A 52 22.35 -3.35 21.69
N ASP A 53 22.14 -3.05 22.97
CA ASP A 53 20.94 -3.47 23.71
C ASP A 53 19.68 -2.78 23.17
N GLY A 54 19.76 -1.48 22.85
CA GLY A 54 18.65 -0.76 22.26
C GLY A 54 18.28 -1.27 20.86
N ALA A 55 19.27 -1.64 20.05
CA ALA A 55 19.06 -2.28 18.75
C ALA A 55 18.36 -3.65 18.90
N ALA A 56 18.79 -4.46 19.87
CA ALA A 56 18.17 -5.76 20.14
C ALA A 56 16.72 -5.60 20.63
N ALA A 57 16.46 -4.64 21.52
CA ALA A 57 15.12 -4.32 21.99
C ALA A 57 14.21 -3.80 20.85
N PHE A 58 14.73 -2.92 20.00
CA PHE A 58 14.03 -2.43 18.81
C PHE A 58 13.64 -3.59 17.88
N VAL A 59 14.59 -4.48 17.58
CA VAL A 59 14.34 -5.65 16.73
C VAL A 59 13.26 -6.56 17.33
N ALA A 60 13.31 -6.84 18.64
CA ALA A 60 12.29 -7.66 19.30
C ALA A 60 10.88 -7.02 19.24
N ALA A 61 10.79 -5.71 19.41
CA ALA A 61 9.54 -4.96 19.28
C ALA A 61 9.02 -4.97 17.83
N ALA A 62 9.93 -4.78 16.86
CA ALA A 62 9.61 -4.85 15.43
C ALA A 62 9.07 -6.23 15.03
N GLU A 63 9.70 -7.31 15.50
CA GLU A 63 9.24 -8.68 15.27
C GLU A 63 7.83 -8.92 15.82
N THR A 64 7.56 -8.46 17.04
CA THR A 64 6.24 -8.59 17.67
C THR A 64 5.17 -7.85 16.87
N ARG A 65 5.45 -6.60 16.46
CA ARG A 65 4.52 -5.78 15.67
C ARG A 65 4.27 -6.37 14.29
N LEU A 66 5.33 -6.78 13.59
CA LEU A 66 5.23 -7.36 12.25
C LEU A 66 4.51 -8.70 12.28
N ALA A 67 4.72 -9.52 13.32
CA ALA A 67 4.01 -10.79 13.45
C ALA A 67 2.48 -10.58 13.53
N ALA A 68 2.02 -9.70 14.41
CA ALA A 68 0.59 -9.38 14.55
C ALA A 68 0.01 -8.80 13.25
N LEU A 69 0.69 -7.81 12.66
CA LEU A 69 0.25 -7.18 11.41
C LEU A 69 0.23 -8.17 10.24
N SER A 70 1.20 -9.08 10.17
CA SER A 70 1.29 -10.08 9.10
C SER A 70 0.14 -11.08 9.16
N GLU A 71 -0.33 -11.45 10.34
CA GLU A 71 -1.48 -12.36 10.49
C GLU A 71 -2.76 -11.71 9.96
N GLU A 72 -3.03 -10.46 10.36
CA GLU A 72 -4.19 -9.71 9.90
C GLU A 72 -4.15 -9.50 8.38
N ALA A 73 -3.01 -9.03 7.86
CA ALA A 73 -2.79 -8.85 6.43
C ALA A 73 -3.03 -10.14 5.65
N ALA A 74 -2.46 -11.27 6.11
CA ALA A 74 -2.62 -12.55 5.45
C ALA A 74 -4.09 -13.01 5.39
N ARG A 75 -4.86 -12.80 6.47
CA ARG A 75 -6.30 -13.15 6.50
C ARG A 75 -7.11 -12.31 5.51
N ILE A 76 -6.85 -11.00 5.45
CA ILE A 76 -7.54 -10.10 4.52
C ILE A 76 -7.16 -10.43 3.07
N GLN A 77 -5.87 -10.58 2.79
CA GLN A 77 -5.36 -10.92 1.45
C GLN A 77 -5.91 -12.27 0.97
N TRP A 78 -5.95 -13.30 1.83
CA TRP A 78 -6.57 -14.58 1.51
C TRP A 78 -8.07 -14.45 1.20
N THR A 79 -8.78 -13.68 2.01
CA THR A 79 -10.22 -13.43 1.82
C THR A 79 -10.48 -12.75 0.48
N ARG A 80 -9.67 -11.73 0.13
CA ARG A 80 -9.77 -11.07 -1.16
C ARG A 80 -9.42 -12.02 -2.30
N ALA A 81 -8.29 -12.74 -2.21
CA ALA A 81 -7.84 -13.65 -3.27
C ALA A 81 -8.87 -14.74 -3.61
N THR A 82 -9.66 -15.17 -2.63
CA THR A 82 -10.72 -16.19 -2.81
C THR A 82 -12.11 -15.60 -3.09
N ASN A 83 -12.28 -14.29 -2.92
CA ASN A 83 -13.54 -13.57 -3.13
C ASN A 83 -13.28 -12.12 -3.53
N ILE A 84 -12.90 -11.88 -4.79
CA ILE A 84 -12.58 -10.54 -5.29
C ILE A 84 -13.89 -9.76 -5.48
N THR A 85 -14.16 -8.85 -4.54
CA THR A 85 -15.32 -7.94 -4.55
C THR A 85 -14.86 -6.53 -4.23
N TYR A 86 -15.73 -5.54 -4.45
CA TYR A 86 -15.43 -4.16 -4.08
C TYR A 86 -15.00 -4.02 -2.62
N ASP A 87 -15.70 -4.68 -1.69
CA ASP A 87 -15.44 -4.58 -0.26
C ASP A 87 -14.14 -5.29 0.16
N THR A 88 -13.84 -6.47 -0.41
CA THR A 88 -12.60 -7.18 -0.08
C THR A 88 -11.37 -6.49 -0.67
N MET A 89 -11.50 -5.87 -1.85
CA MET A 89 -10.46 -5.00 -2.43
C MET A 89 -10.24 -3.76 -1.56
N TRP A 90 -11.30 -3.13 -1.04
CA TRP A 90 -11.17 -1.99 -0.13
C TRP A 90 -10.45 -2.37 1.16
N LEU A 91 -10.78 -3.52 1.75
CA LEU A 91 -10.08 -4.04 2.93
C LEU A 91 -8.59 -4.31 2.63
N GLU A 92 -8.31 -4.96 1.50
CA GLU A 92 -6.94 -5.28 1.08
C GLU A 92 -6.09 -4.03 0.87
N SER A 93 -6.61 -3.01 0.17
CA SER A 93 -5.87 -1.75 -0.02
C SER A 93 -5.49 -1.11 1.33
N ARG A 94 -6.44 -1.06 2.28
CA ARG A 94 -6.17 -0.45 3.59
C ARG A 94 -5.09 -1.18 4.38
N ILE A 95 -5.15 -2.51 4.44
CA ILE A 95 -4.14 -3.27 5.19
C ILE A 95 -2.78 -3.23 4.48
N ASN A 96 -2.75 -3.21 3.15
CA ASN A 96 -1.50 -3.06 2.38
C ASN A 96 -0.85 -1.69 2.62
N ALA A 97 -1.64 -0.62 2.75
CA ALA A 97 -1.13 0.69 3.12
C ALA A 97 -0.50 0.67 4.51
N GLU A 98 -1.19 0.11 5.52
CA GLU A 98 -0.67 0.00 6.89
C GLU A 98 0.61 -0.84 6.98
N VAL A 99 0.67 -1.96 6.24
CA VAL A 99 1.87 -2.79 6.11
C VAL A 99 3.02 -1.97 5.54
N THR A 100 2.77 -1.24 4.45
CA THR A 100 3.81 -0.43 3.78
C THR A 100 4.31 0.69 4.70
N GLU A 101 3.42 1.42 5.36
CA GLU A 101 3.79 2.48 6.31
C GLU A 101 4.60 1.93 7.48
N THR A 102 4.17 0.79 8.04
CA THR A 102 4.88 0.13 9.13
C THR A 102 6.28 -0.31 8.68
N GLN A 103 6.41 -0.93 7.51
CA GLN A 103 7.71 -1.35 6.98
C GLN A 103 8.64 -0.18 6.72
N VAL A 104 8.17 0.89 6.05
CA VAL A 104 8.96 2.10 5.79
C VAL A 104 9.39 2.76 7.10
N SER A 105 8.49 2.85 8.09
CA SER A 105 8.81 3.39 9.40
C SER A 105 9.89 2.56 10.11
N LEU A 106 9.78 1.24 10.10
CA LEU A 106 10.76 0.34 10.70
C LEU A 106 12.10 0.38 9.97
N ALA A 107 12.12 0.49 8.63
CA ALA A 107 13.34 0.66 7.86
C ALA A 107 14.09 1.94 8.22
N ASN A 108 13.35 3.05 8.35
CA ASN A 108 13.93 4.34 8.76
C ASN A 108 14.49 4.30 10.19
N GLN A 109 13.77 3.67 11.13
CA GLN A 109 14.26 3.49 12.50
C GLN A 109 15.47 2.55 12.56
N ALA A 110 15.45 1.45 11.80
CA ALA A 110 16.57 0.51 11.73
C ALA A 110 17.86 1.17 11.21
N ALA A 111 17.74 2.20 10.35
CA ALA A 111 18.89 2.94 9.83
C ALA A 111 19.65 3.71 10.93
N ALA A 112 19.03 4.04 12.07
CA ALA A 112 19.71 4.68 13.19
C ALA A 112 20.78 3.79 13.84
N PHE A 113 20.72 2.47 13.64
CA PHE A 113 21.65 1.48 14.22
C PHE A 113 22.74 1.04 13.23
N ASN A 114 22.95 1.75 12.12
CA ASN A 114 23.91 1.33 11.09
C ASN A 114 25.34 1.24 11.59
N ASP A 115 25.76 2.21 12.40
CA ASP A 115 27.13 2.33 12.90
C ASP A 115 27.30 1.72 14.31
N VAL A 116 26.27 1.03 14.82
CA VAL A 116 26.30 0.36 16.12
C VAL A 116 26.85 -1.05 15.97
N GLU A 117 27.91 -1.40 16.70
CA GLU A 117 28.36 -2.78 16.77
C GLU A 117 27.34 -3.63 17.53
N VAL A 118 26.83 -4.68 16.87
CA VAL A 118 25.78 -5.57 17.39
C VAL A 118 26.10 -7.03 17.07
N PRO A 119 25.51 -7.99 17.80
CA PRO A 119 25.58 -9.41 17.43
C PRO A 119 25.12 -9.67 15.98
N ALA A 120 25.71 -10.67 15.33
CA ALA A 120 25.52 -10.93 13.91
C ALA A 120 24.05 -11.21 13.51
N ASP A 121 23.29 -11.86 14.38
CA ASP A 121 21.87 -12.12 14.19
C ASP A 121 21.04 -10.82 14.24
N VAL A 122 21.33 -9.92 15.18
CA VAL A 122 20.71 -8.59 15.26
C VAL A 122 21.05 -7.76 14.02
N ARG A 123 22.32 -7.75 13.60
CA ARG A 123 22.77 -7.07 12.36
C ARG A 123 21.98 -7.57 11.15
N ARG A 124 21.82 -8.89 11.01
CA ARG A 124 21.05 -9.48 9.90
C ARG A 124 19.59 -9.02 9.91
N LYS A 125 18.93 -9.00 11.07
CA LYS A 125 17.53 -8.57 11.20
C LYS A 125 17.36 -7.07 10.88
N LEU A 126 18.26 -6.20 11.36
CA LEU A 126 18.27 -4.77 11.00
C LEU A 126 18.43 -4.57 9.48
N ASN A 127 19.32 -5.33 8.85
CA ASN A 127 19.50 -5.28 7.40
C ASN A 127 18.23 -5.74 6.65
N LEU A 128 17.54 -6.78 7.13
CA LEU A 128 16.29 -7.23 6.53
C LEU A 128 15.19 -6.16 6.63
N LEU A 129 15.08 -5.44 7.75
CA LEU A 129 14.12 -4.34 7.87
C LEU A 129 14.38 -3.23 6.85
N ARG A 130 15.65 -2.94 6.54
CA ARG A 130 16.03 -1.88 5.58
C ARG A 130 15.94 -2.31 4.12
N LEU A 131 16.26 -3.56 3.83
CA LEU A 131 16.42 -4.07 2.45
C LEU A 131 15.23 -4.89 1.97
N GLY A 132 14.30 -5.27 2.85
CA GLY A 132 13.21 -6.18 2.55
C GLY A 132 12.01 -5.56 1.83
N ILE A 133 11.98 -4.23 1.65
CA ILE A 133 10.83 -3.55 1.04
C ILE A 133 11.01 -3.48 -0.47
N VAL A 134 10.16 -4.20 -1.21
CA VAL A 134 10.21 -4.28 -2.69
C VAL A 134 9.62 -3.03 -3.36
N LEU A 135 8.54 -2.49 -2.79
CA LEU A 135 7.83 -1.33 -3.33
C LEU A 135 7.56 -0.31 -2.20
N PRO A 136 8.59 0.39 -1.71
CA PRO A 136 8.43 1.35 -0.62
C PRO A 136 7.61 2.56 -1.09
N ALA A 137 6.60 2.94 -0.32
CA ALA A 137 5.89 4.19 -0.55
C ALA A 137 6.82 5.40 -0.30
N PRO A 138 6.70 6.48 -1.09
CA PRO A 138 7.36 7.74 -0.80
C PRO A 138 7.03 8.27 0.60
N ASN A 139 7.98 8.95 1.23
CA ASN A 139 7.78 9.55 2.56
C ASN A 139 6.98 10.86 2.50
N ARG A 140 5.68 10.75 2.15
CA ARG A 140 4.70 11.84 2.17
C ARG A 140 3.35 11.33 2.68
N PRO A 141 2.52 12.19 3.31
CA PRO A 141 1.18 11.80 3.72
C PRO A 141 0.36 11.23 2.55
N GLY A 142 -0.30 10.10 2.79
CA GLY A 142 -1.20 9.45 1.83
C GLY A 142 -0.52 8.65 0.71
N ALA A 143 0.81 8.66 0.60
CA ALA A 143 1.50 7.89 -0.45
C ALA A 143 1.28 6.38 -0.35
N ALA A 144 1.26 5.83 0.86
CA ALA A 144 1.02 4.40 1.03
C ALA A 144 -0.41 4.00 0.67
N ASN A 145 -1.41 4.83 0.99
CA ASN A 145 -2.80 4.61 0.57
C ASN A 145 -2.92 4.63 -0.96
N GLU A 146 -2.33 5.65 -1.60
CA GLU A 146 -2.34 5.76 -3.05
C GLU A 146 -1.66 4.55 -3.73
N LEU A 147 -0.50 4.13 -3.20
CA LEU A 147 0.22 2.95 -3.69
C LEU A 147 -0.59 1.66 -3.51
N ALA A 148 -1.23 1.50 -2.36
CA ALA A 148 -2.06 0.33 -2.09
C ALA A 148 -3.30 0.30 -3.00
N ASP A 149 -3.96 1.43 -3.21
CA ASP A 149 -5.10 1.54 -4.13
C ASP A 149 -4.69 1.20 -5.56
N ILE A 150 -3.53 1.68 -6.01
CA ILE A 150 -2.97 1.37 -7.33
C ILE A 150 -2.68 -0.13 -7.44
N THR A 151 -1.93 -0.69 -6.51
CA THR A 151 -1.49 -2.10 -6.58
C THR A 151 -2.66 -3.08 -6.48
N THR A 152 -3.63 -2.85 -5.58
CA THR A 152 -4.86 -3.66 -5.50
C THR A 152 -5.70 -3.53 -6.77
N ARG A 153 -5.79 -2.35 -7.39
CA ARG A 153 -6.53 -2.17 -8.66
C ARG A 153 -5.85 -2.89 -9.82
N LEU A 154 -4.53 -2.75 -9.96
CA LEU A 154 -3.74 -3.45 -10.98
C LEU A 154 -3.93 -4.97 -10.88
N ASP A 155 -3.76 -5.51 -9.68
CA ASP A 155 -3.88 -6.95 -9.43
C ASP A 155 -5.32 -7.45 -9.66
N SER A 156 -6.33 -6.67 -9.25
CA SER A 156 -7.74 -7.00 -9.46
C SER A 156 -8.13 -6.98 -10.94
N THR A 157 -7.73 -5.94 -11.69
CA THR A 157 -8.01 -5.83 -13.12
C THR A 157 -7.48 -7.04 -13.88
N TYR A 158 -6.26 -7.50 -13.55
CA TYR A 158 -5.71 -8.72 -14.12
C TYR A 158 -6.54 -9.95 -13.71
N SER A 159 -6.83 -10.11 -12.42
CA SER A 159 -7.44 -11.33 -11.87
C SER A 159 -8.88 -11.57 -12.32
N VAL A 160 -9.65 -10.51 -12.57
CA VAL A 160 -11.08 -10.63 -12.93
C VAL A 160 -11.35 -10.38 -14.42
N GLY A 161 -10.29 -10.15 -15.20
CA GLY A 161 -10.38 -9.83 -16.63
C GLY A 161 -11.13 -10.89 -17.43
N LYS A 162 -12.05 -10.44 -18.30
CA LYS A 162 -12.76 -11.27 -19.27
C LYS A 162 -12.82 -10.55 -20.61
N PHE A 163 -12.69 -11.30 -21.68
CA PHE A 163 -12.75 -10.77 -23.04
C PHE A 163 -13.65 -11.62 -23.93
N ASP A 164 -14.16 -11.02 -25.01
CA ASP A 164 -14.96 -11.75 -25.98
C ASP A 164 -14.08 -12.60 -26.89
N TYR A 165 -14.45 -13.87 -27.04
CA TYR A 165 -13.86 -14.77 -28.01
C TYR A 165 -14.97 -15.64 -28.58
N GLN A 166 -15.20 -15.55 -29.90
CA GLN A 166 -16.24 -16.33 -30.59
C GLN A 166 -17.65 -16.16 -29.98
N GLY A 167 -17.99 -14.94 -29.53
CA GLY A 167 -19.31 -14.63 -28.96
C GLY A 167 -19.54 -15.14 -27.53
N ARG A 168 -18.48 -15.60 -26.85
CA ARG A 168 -18.50 -15.93 -25.41
C ARG A 168 -17.48 -15.09 -24.67
N GLN A 169 -17.84 -14.68 -23.45
CA GLN A 169 -16.90 -14.08 -22.50
C GLN A 169 -16.04 -15.19 -21.88
N ILE A 170 -14.72 -15.06 -22.00
CA ILE A 170 -13.76 -16.05 -21.50
C ILE A 170 -12.76 -15.39 -20.55
N THR A 171 -12.24 -16.17 -19.61
CA THR A 171 -11.19 -15.75 -18.66
C THR A 171 -9.80 -15.99 -19.25
N LEU A 172 -8.76 -15.52 -18.56
CA LEU A 172 -7.38 -15.90 -18.87
C LEU A 172 -7.17 -17.42 -18.76
N ASP A 173 -7.75 -18.09 -17.77
CA ASP A 173 -7.60 -19.54 -17.59
C ASP A 173 -8.21 -20.32 -18.76
N ASP A 174 -9.40 -19.92 -19.22
CA ASP A 174 -10.01 -20.48 -20.43
C ASP A 174 -9.08 -20.28 -21.65
N ALA A 175 -8.55 -19.07 -21.82
CA ALA A 175 -7.64 -18.75 -22.92
C ALA A 175 -6.33 -19.54 -22.85
N ASN A 176 -5.79 -19.79 -21.65
CA ASN A 176 -4.58 -20.58 -21.44
C ASN A 176 -4.76 -22.02 -21.93
N VAL A 177 -5.90 -22.66 -21.63
CA VAL A 177 -6.21 -24.00 -22.13
C VAL A 177 -6.31 -24.00 -23.65
N LEU A 178 -7.06 -23.06 -24.23
CA LEU A 178 -7.22 -22.95 -25.68
C LEU A 178 -5.90 -22.73 -26.42
N ILE A 179 -5.03 -21.85 -25.91
CA ILE A 179 -3.70 -21.60 -26.47
C ILE A 179 -2.83 -22.85 -26.38
N ALA A 180 -2.89 -23.59 -25.27
CA ALA A 180 -2.08 -24.80 -25.07
C ALA A 180 -2.45 -25.93 -26.05
N ASP A 181 -3.73 -26.09 -26.36
CA ASP A 181 -4.25 -27.14 -27.24
C ASP A 181 -4.14 -26.77 -28.72
N SER A 182 -4.30 -25.49 -29.05
CA SER A 182 -4.32 -25.05 -30.45
C SER A 182 -2.93 -25.08 -31.10
N ARG A 183 -2.91 -25.44 -32.39
CA ARG A 183 -1.74 -25.28 -33.27
C ARG A 183 -2.05 -24.34 -34.44
N ASP A 184 -3.24 -23.71 -34.44
CA ASP A 184 -3.59 -22.70 -35.43
C ASP A 184 -3.00 -21.35 -35.00
N PRO A 185 -2.09 -20.75 -35.78
CA PRO A 185 -1.53 -19.44 -35.47
C PRO A 185 -2.59 -18.32 -35.44
N ASN A 186 -3.69 -18.46 -36.17
CA ASN A 186 -4.75 -17.44 -36.17
C ASN A 186 -5.55 -17.47 -34.87
N GLU A 187 -5.86 -18.65 -34.35
CA GLU A 187 -6.56 -18.83 -33.07
C GLU A 187 -5.70 -18.32 -31.91
N THR A 188 -4.44 -18.77 -31.82
CA THR A 188 -3.53 -18.33 -30.75
C THR A 188 -3.26 -16.84 -30.80
N LYS A 189 -3.16 -16.24 -31.99
CA LYS A 189 -3.09 -14.77 -32.16
C LYS A 189 -4.35 -14.08 -31.64
N ALA A 190 -5.55 -14.55 -32.01
CA ALA A 190 -6.80 -13.94 -31.58
C ALA A 190 -6.96 -13.98 -30.04
N LEU A 191 -6.60 -15.09 -29.40
CA LEU A 191 -6.60 -15.23 -27.94
C LEU A 191 -5.58 -14.29 -27.28
N TYR A 192 -4.37 -14.19 -27.83
CA TYR A 192 -3.33 -13.29 -27.34
C TYR A 192 -3.72 -11.81 -27.45
N GLU A 193 -4.26 -11.39 -28.60
CA GLU A 193 -4.73 -10.02 -28.83
C GLU A 193 -5.96 -9.71 -27.97
N GLY A 194 -6.87 -10.68 -27.84
CA GLY A 194 -8.05 -10.58 -26.99
C GLY A 194 -7.70 -10.32 -25.52
N TRP A 195 -6.79 -11.12 -24.93
CA TRP A 195 -6.37 -10.91 -23.54
C TRP A 195 -5.71 -9.54 -23.32
N ARG A 196 -4.96 -9.04 -24.31
CA ARG A 196 -4.31 -7.73 -24.23
C ARG A 196 -5.29 -6.56 -24.13
N THR A 197 -6.56 -6.75 -24.48
CA THR A 197 -7.61 -5.73 -24.30
C THR A 197 -7.95 -5.44 -22.84
N ILE A 198 -7.51 -6.28 -21.88
CA ILE A 198 -7.71 -6.06 -20.44
C ILE A 198 -6.75 -5.00 -19.88
N SER A 199 -5.49 -5.01 -20.31
CA SER A 199 -4.43 -4.13 -19.79
C SER A 199 -4.47 -2.62 -20.12
N PRO A 200 -5.19 -2.09 -21.12
CA PRO A 200 -5.09 -0.66 -21.47
C PRO A 200 -5.44 0.28 -20.32
N VAL A 201 -6.42 -0.08 -19.49
CA VAL A 201 -6.82 0.73 -18.32
C VAL A 201 -5.75 0.76 -17.22
N MET A 202 -4.82 -0.20 -17.21
CA MET A 202 -3.74 -0.32 -16.23
C MET A 202 -2.55 0.60 -16.55
N ALA A 203 -2.49 1.18 -17.75
CA ALA A 203 -1.33 1.96 -18.19
C ALA A 203 -1.07 3.21 -17.33
N ALA A 204 -2.14 3.91 -16.93
CA ALA A 204 -2.02 5.09 -16.08
C ALA A 204 -1.50 4.75 -14.67
N ASP A 205 -1.89 3.59 -14.15
CA ASP A 205 -1.48 3.11 -12.84
C ASP A 205 -0.02 2.64 -12.83
N TYR A 206 0.43 1.97 -13.89
CA TYR A 206 1.84 1.57 -14.05
C TYR A 206 2.81 2.75 -14.19
N ALA A 207 2.33 3.90 -14.65
CA ALA A 207 3.16 5.09 -14.87
C ALA A 207 3.35 5.95 -13.60
N ARG A 208 2.74 5.55 -12.48
CA ARG A 208 2.70 6.29 -11.21
C ARG A 208 3.62 5.68 -10.18
#